data_AF-A0A166MYQ8-F1
#
_entry.id   AF-A0A166MYQ8-F1
#
_cell.length_a   1.000
_cell.length_b   1.000
_cell.length_c   1.000
_cell.angle_alpha   90.00
_cell.angle_beta   90.00
_cell.angle_gamma   90.00
#
_symmetry.space_group_name_H-M   'P 1'
#
loop_
_entity.id
_entity.type
_entity.pdbx_description
1 polymer ?
#
loop_
_entity_poly.entity_id
_entity_poly.type
_entity_poly.pdbx_seq_one_letter_code
_entity_poly.pdbx_strand_id
1 'polypeptide(L)'
;MLATGFGIAAHLPYLRKLIHNQNGRATSTRRIHLVWQIERRDVGIAAQKLLNEALDEDKLDGEYNLRISIYIKSENINEVKFGDRATAYCGEIPLADIVSSELRERRPESRTVISVSAKVAMRDALNDLLWQNRRSNIDIMYPAYQP
;
A
#
# COMPACT_ATOMS: atom_id res chain seq x y z
N MET A 1 3.05 1.16 -1.52
CA MET A 1 2.76 -0.01 -2.39
C MET A 1 1.32 0.13 -2.87
N LEU A 2 1.09 0.07 -4.18
CA LEU A 2 -0.22 0.27 -4.81
C LEU A 2 -0.63 -1.02 -5.52
N ALA A 3 -1.77 -1.58 -5.13
CA ALA A 3 -2.31 -2.81 -5.69
C ALA A 3 -3.75 -2.65 -6.19
N THR A 4 -4.12 -3.41 -7.21
CA THR A 4 -5.54 -3.58 -7.59
C THR A 4 -5.89 -5.07 -7.71
N GLY A 5 -7.06 -5.49 -7.25
CA GLY A 5 -7.51 -6.89 -7.34
C GLY A 5 -6.45 -7.86 -6.80
N PHE A 6 -6.11 -8.89 -7.57
CA PHE A 6 -5.11 -9.89 -7.17
C PHE A 6 -3.66 -9.38 -7.21
N GLY A 7 -3.40 -8.15 -7.67
CA GLY A 7 -2.07 -7.53 -7.64
C GLY A 7 -1.45 -7.42 -6.24
N ILE A 8 -2.26 -7.56 -5.19
CA ILE A 8 -1.75 -7.67 -3.81
C ILE A 8 -0.81 -8.86 -3.62
N ALA A 9 -1.04 -9.98 -4.33
CA ALA A 9 -0.21 -11.18 -4.24
C ALA A 9 1.25 -10.91 -4.63
N ALA A 10 1.48 -9.96 -5.53
CA ALA A 10 2.83 -9.54 -5.90
C ALA A 10 3.56 -8.85 -4.74
N HIS A 11 2.85 -8.14 -3.87
CA HIS A 11 3.46 -7.34 -2.81
C HIS A 11 3.62 -8.08 -1.48
N LEU A 12 2.77 -9.07 -1.18
CA LEU A 12 2.80 -9.76 0.11
C LEU A 12 4.17 -10.37 0.47
N PRO A 13 4.90 -11.04 -0.45
CA PRO A 13 6.24 -11.55 -0.14
C PRO A 13 7.25 -10.45 0.18
N TYR A 14 7.20 -9.34 -0.57
CA TYR A 14 8.08 -8.19 -0.33
C TYR A 14 7.73 -7.49 0.98
N LEU A 15 6.43 -7.37 1.30
CA LEU A 15 5.95 -6.77 2.53
C LEU A 15 6.49 -7.53 3.74
N ARG A 16 6.35 -8.86 3.76
CA ARG A 16 6.91 -9.72 4.82
C ARG A 16 8.42 -9.56 4.94
N LYS A 17 9.13 -9.55 3.82
CA LYS A 17 10.59 -9.36 3.81
C LYS A 17 11.00 -7.99 4.35
N LEU A 18 10.26 -6.92 4.02
CA LEU A 18 10.53 -5.58 4.53
C LEU A 18 10.36 -5.52 6.05
N ILE A 19 9.26 -6.06 6.58
CA ILE A 19 8.99 -6.09 8.01
C ILE A 19 10.05 -6.93 8.74
N HIS A 20 10.38 -8.12 8.22
CA HIS A 20 11.39 -9.00 8.80
C HIS A 20 12.79 -8.35 8.82
N ASN A 21 13.21 -7.74 7.70
CA ASN A 21 14.51 -7.07 7.62
C ASN A 21 14.58 -5.80 8.47
N GLN A 22 13.46 -5.12 8.69
CA GLN A 22 13.38 -3.99 9.61
C GLN A 22 13.61 -4.44 11.06
N ASN A 23 12.99 -5.55 11.49
CA ASN A 23 13.17 -6.10 12.84
C ASN A 23 14.64 -6.47 13.14
N GLY A 24 15.41 -6.86 12.11
CA GLY A 24 16.86 -7.08 12.21
C GLY A 24 17.72 -5.81 12.16
N ARG A 25 17.13 -4.60 12.13
CA ARG A 25 17.79 -3.29 11.87
C ARG A 25 18.61 -3.23 10.58
N ALA A 26 18.36 -4.12 9.63
CA ALA A 26 19.14 -4.23 8.39
C ALA A 26 18.67 -3.25 7.30
N THR A 27 17.56 -2.53 7.50
CA THR A 27 17.00 -1.61 6.50
C THR A 27 16.60 -0.27 7.09
N SER A 28 16.74 0.80 6.30
CA SER A 28 16.36 2.18 6.65
C SER A 28 14.91 2.53 6.33
N THR A 29 14.12 1.57 5.83
CA THR A 29 12.70 1.77 5.54
C THR A 29 11.99 2.08 6.85
N ARG A 30 11.36 3.25 6.97
CA ARG A 30 10.71 3.71 8.22
C ARG A 30 9.19 3.80 8.13
N ARG A 31 8.61 3.72 6.93
CA ARG A 31 7.17 3.85 6.73
C ARG A 31 6.75 3.08 5.48
N ILE A 32 5.78 2.19 5.65
CA ILE A 32 5.22 1.37 4.57
C ILE A 32 3.72 1.63 4.53
N HIS A 33 3.26 2.21 3.42
CA HIS A 33 1.84 2.36 3.16
C HIS A 33 1.43 1.42 2.03
N LEU A 34 0.57 0.45 2.34
CA LEU A 34 -0.08 -0.41 1.37
C LEU A 34 -1.47 0.14 1.04
N VAL A 35 -1.70 0.42 -0.23
CA VAL A 35 -2.96 0.92 -0.77
C VAL A 35 -3.50 -0.12 -1.75
N TRP A 36 -4.71 -0.59 -1.52
CA TRP A 36 -5.28 -1.71 -2.28
C TRP A 36 -6.70 -1.42 -2.76
N GLN A 37 -6.93 -1.43 -4.08
CA GLN A 37 -8.27 -1.37 -4.66
C GLN A 37 -8.81 -2.79 -4.90
N ILE A 38 -10.00 -3.09 -4.41
CA ILE A 38 -10.75 -4.30 -4.75
C ILE A 38 -12.14 -3.95 -5.26
N GLU A 39 -12.69 -4.85 -6.07
CA GLU A 39 -14.06 -4.70 -6.59
C GLU A 39 -15.07 -5.04 -5.49
N ARG A 40 -14.87 -6.18 -4.83
CA ARG A 40 -15.79 -6.80 -3.89
C ARG A 40 -15.08 -7.20 -2.60
N ARG A 41 -15.80 -7.21 -1.48
CA ARG A 41 -15.25 -7.52 -0.16
C ARG A 41 -14.78 -8.96 -0.01
N ASP A 42 -15.38 -9.91 -0.74
CA ASP A 42 -15.00 -11.33 -0.75
C ASP A 42 -13.52 -11.52 -1.12
N VAL A 43 -13.00 -10.76 -2.08
CA VAL A 43 -11.58 -10.73 -2.45
C VAL A 43 -10.72 -10.27 -1.27
N GLY A 44 -11.18 -9.26 -0.53
CA GLY A 44 -10.54 -8.80 0.70
C GLY A 44 -10.45 -9.91 1.74
N ILE A 45 -11.55 -10.63 1.98
CA ILE A 45 -11.65 -11.66 3.02
C ILE A 45 -10.63 -12.78 2.78
N ALA A 46 -10.43 -13.19 1.53
CA ALA A 46 -9.43 -14.17 1.17
C ALA A 46 -8.00 -13.74 1.54
N ALA A 47 -7.69 -12.44 1.46
CA ALA A 47 -6.39 -11.89 1.82
C ALA A 47 -6.28 -11.52 3.32
N GLN A 48 -7.38 -11.51 4.08
CA GLN A 48 -7.45 -11.01 5.45
C GLN A 48 -6.44 -11.70 6.36
N LYS A 49 -6.35 -13.03 6.29
CA LYS A 49 -5.38 -13.80 7.08
C LYS A 49 -3.95 -13.34 6.81
N LEU A 50 -3.59 -13.18 5.55
CA LEU A 50 -2.23 -12.79 5.15
C LEU A 50 -1.91 -11.33 5.55
N LEU A 51 -2.90 -10.43 5.49
CA LEU A 51 -2.74 -9.04 5.92
C LEU A 51 -2.61 -8.94 7.44
N ASN A 52 -3.40 -9.70 8.19
CA ASN A 52 -3.31 -9.74 9.65
C ASN A 52 -1.98 -10.34 10.11
N GLU A 53 -1.49 -11.41 9.48
CA GLU A 53 -0.15 -11.96 9.76
C GLU A 53 0.94 -10.89 9.54
N ALA A 54 0.86 -10.11 8.47
CA ALA A 54 1.81 -9.02 8.22
C ALA A 54 1.69 -7.90 9.29
N LEU A 55 0.49 -7.60 9.76
CA LEU A 55 0.29 -6.66 10.87
C LEU A 55 0.78 -7.22 12.21
N ASP A 56 0.71 -8.52 12.45
CA ASP A 56 1.20 -9.11 13.70
C ASP A 56 2.74 -9.10 13.80
N GLU A 57 3.42 -9.22 12.67
CA GLU A 57 4.88 -9.19 12.55
C GLU A 57 5.47 -7.76 12.63
N ASP A 58 4.67 -6.73 12.30
CA ASP A 58 5.05 -5.31 12.38
C ASP A 58 4.93 -4.80 13.83
N LYS A 59 5.85 -5.27 14.69
CA LYS A 59 6.00 -4.86 16.10
C LYS A 59 7.46 -4.45 16.36
N LEU A 60 7.84 -3.30 15.84
CA LEU A 60 9.21 -2.80 15.96
C LEU A 60 9.27 -1.75 17.07
N ASP A 61 9.83 -2.10 18.24
CA ASP A 61 10.05 -1.18 19.36
C ASP A 61 8.81 -0.35 19.79
N GLY A 62 7.59 -0.87 19.56
CA GLY A 62 6.33 -0.17 19.87
C GLY A 62 5.86 0.81 18.79
N GLU A 63 6.60 0.99 17.70
CA GLU A 63 6.20 1.76 16.53
C GLU A 63 5.63 0.87 15.42
N TYR A 64 4.51 1.30 14.86
CA TYR A 64 3.80 0.62 13.78
C TYR A 64 4.19 1.23 12.43
N ASN A 65 5.00 0.53 11.64
CA ASN A 65 5.52 1.07 10.39
C ASN A 65 4.63 0.74 9.18
N LEU A 66 3.73 -0.24 9.34
CA LEU A 66 2.80 -0.67 8.30
C LEU A 66 1.41 -0.03 8.48
N ARG A 67 1.00 0.74 7.46
CA ARG A 67 -0.38 1.20 7.27
C ARG A 67 -1.00 0.49 6.08
N ILE A 68 -2.22 -0.04 6.24
CA ILE A 68 -2.97 -0.68 5.16
C ILE A 68 -4.28 0.08 4.93
N SER A 69 -4.50 0.54 3.70
CA SER A 69 -5.72 1.21 3.26
C SER A 69 -6.34 0.44 2.10
N ILE A 70 -7.55 -0.06 2.30
CA ILE A 70 -8.29 -0.88 1.33
C ILE A 70 -9.45 -0.06 0.79
N TYR A 71 -9.65 -0.04 -0.52
CA TYR A 71 -10.73 0.68 -1.19
C TYR A 71 -11.61 -0.31 -1.94
N ILE A 72 -12.91 -0.32 -1.64
CA ILE A 72 -13.87 -1.32 -2.15
C ILE A 72 -14.88 -0.60 -3.06
N LYS A 73 -14.93 -0.95 -4.35
CA LYS A 73 -15.76 -0.23 -5.34
C LYS A 73 -17.26 -0.53 -5.22
N SER A 74 -17.63 -1.80 -5.08
CA SER A 74 -19.02 -2.23 -5.34
C SER A 74 -19.92 -2.30 -4.10
N GLU A 75 -19.50 -1.80 -2.94
CA GLU A 75 -20.28 -1.94 -1.70
C GLU A 75 -20.39 -0.61 -0.96
N ASN A 76 -21.62 -0.22 -0.58
CA ASN A 76 -21.89 0.85 0.39
C ASN A 76 -21.53 0.34 1.79
N ILE A 77 -20.23 0.24 2.09
CA ILE A 77 -19.74 -0.17 3.39
C ILE A 77 -19.44 1.08 4.21
N ASN A 78 -20.11 1.24 5.36
CA ASN A 78 -19.58 2.09 6.43
C ASN A 78 -18.21 1.54 6.84
N GLU A 79 -17.22 2.39 7.10
CA GLU A 79 -15.84 2.02 7.43
C GLU A 79 -15.73 0.70 8.22
N VAL A 80 -15.25 -0.37 7.56
CA VAL A 80 -15.06 -1.68 8.18
C VAL A 80 -13.59 -1.82 8.55
N LYS A 81 -13.34 -2.19 9.81
CA LYS A 81 -11.99 -2.56 10.25
C LYS A 81 -11.59 -3.88 9.61
N PHE A 82 -10.51 -3.87 8.84
CA PHE A 82 -9.99 -5.04 8.14
C PHE A 82 -8.84 -5.67 8.93
N GLY A 83 -9.12 -6.15 10.14
CA GLY A 83 -8.10 -6.45 11.15
C GLY A 83 -7.81 -5.24 12.05
N ASP A 84 -6.84 -5.37 12.96
CA ASP A 84 -6.65 -4.39 14.05
C ASP A 84 -6.11 -3.03 13.58
N ARG A 85 -5.38 -3.00 12.46
CA ARG A 85 -4.67 -1.81 11.97
C ARG A 85 -4.86 -1.51 10.48
N ALA A 86 -5.80 -2.19 9.81
CA ALA A 86 -6.14 -1.86 8.42
C ALA A 86 -7.53 -1.22 8.33
N THR A 87 -7.62 -0.20 7.50
CA THR A 87 -8.85 0.55 7.29
C THR A 87 -9.41 0.26 5.90
N ALA A 88 -10.70 -0.08 5.81
CA ALA A 88 -11.41 -0.20 4.54
C ALA A 88 -12.32 1.01 4.30
N TYR A 89 -12.23 1.56 3.09
CA TYR A 89 -12.98 2.70 2.58
C TYR A 89 -13.86 2.28 1.41
N CYS A 90 -15.01 2.94 1.26
CA CYS A 90 -15.88 2.79 0.10
C CYS A 90 -15.39 3.66 -1.07
N GLY A 91 -15.41 3.13 -2.28
CA GLY A 91 -15.16 3.86 -3.52
C GLY A 91 -13.79 3.61 -4.15
N GLU A 92 -13.39 4.54 -5.01
CA GLU A 92 -12.10 4.49 -5.70
C GLU A 92 -10.98 5.07 -4.85
N ILE A 93 -9.75 4.60 -5.08
CA ILE A 93 -8.55 5.18 -4.47
C ILE A 93 -8.45 6.67 -4.86
N PRO A 94 -8.46 7.61 -3.90
CA PRO A 94 -8.16 9.02 -4.15
C PRO A 94 -6.64 9.18 -4.30
N LEU A 95 -6.11 8.78 -5.45
CA LEU A 95 -4.67 8.60 -5.68
C LEU A 95 -3.88 9.88 -5.41
N ALA A 96 -4.41 11.03 -5.84
CA ALA A 96 -3.76 12.33 -5.66
C ALA A 96 -3.64 12.73 -4.19
N ASP A 97 -4.68 12.48 -3.41
CA ASP A 97 -4.70 12.81 -1.99
C ASP A 97 -3.72 11.92 -1.22
N ILE A 98 -3.71 10.62 -1.52
CA ILE A 98 -2.79 9.66 -0.88
C ILE A 98 -1.33 10.01 -1.19
N VAL A 99 -1.00 10.22 -2.47
CA VAL A 99 0.37 10.56 -2.85
C VAL A 99 0.77 11.89 -2.22
N SER A 100 -0.12 12.88 -2.21
CA SER A 100 0.15 14.18 -1.59
C SER A 100 0.32 14.09 -0.08
N SER A 101 -0.49 13.30 0.62
CA SER A 101 -0.40 13.12 2.08
C SER A 101 0.88 12.40 2.47
N GLU A 102 1.21 11.29 1.79
CA GLU A 102 2.44 10.54 2.07
C GLU A 102 3.69 11.40 1.82
N LEU A 103 3.68 12.24 0.79
CA LEU A 103 4.79 13.15 0.51
C LEU A 103 4.89 14.35 1.45
N ARG A 104 3.81 14.71 2.15
CA ARG A 104 3.82 15.74 3.22
C ARG A 104 4.30 15.16 4.54
N GLU A 105 3.92 13.92 4.84
CA GLU A 105 4.27 13.24 6.08
C GLU A 105 5.68 12.62 6.06
N ARG A 106 6.29 12.46 4.88
CA ARG A 106 7.67 11.96 4.78
C ARG A 106 8.67 12.92 5.43
N ARG A 107 9.77 12.35 5.95
CA ARG A 107 10.89 13.16 6.44
C ARG A 107 11.53 13.96 5.29
N PRO A 108 11.99 15.20 5.53
CA PRO A 108 12.77 15.96 4.55
C PRO A 108 13.91 15.10 3.99
N GLU A 109 14.17 15.22 2.69
CA GLU A 109 15.24 14.50 1.97
C GLU A 109 15.08 12.96 1.86
N SER A 110 14.03 12.38 2.42
CA SER A 110 13.77 10.94 2.28
C SER A 110 13.37 10.56 0.83
N ARG A 111 13.85 9.41 0.36
CA ARG A 111 13.39 8.82 -0.91
C ARG A 111 12.13 8.00 -0.68
N THR A 112 11.17 8.13 -1.60
CA THR A 112 9.93 7.36 -1.60
C THR A 112 9.96 6.39 -2.77
N VAL A 113 9.68 5.11 -2.51
CA VAL A 113 9.51 4.11 -3.57
C VAL A 113 8.05 3.72 -3.66
N ILE A 114 7.45 3.87 -4.84
CA ILE A 114 6.09 3.45 -5.13
C ILE A 114 6.18 2.15 -5.92
N SER A 115 5.95 1.02 -5.24
CA SER A 115 5.78 -0.27 -5.90
C SER A 115 4.35 -0.43 -6.39
N VAL A 116 4.14 -0.81 -7.66
CA VAL A 116 2.83 -0.83 -8.32
C VAL A 116 2.54 -2.18 -8.99
N SER A 117 1.51 -2.87 -8.52
CA SER A 117 0.95 -4.08 -9.16
C SER A 117 -0.55 -3.87 -9.38
N ALA A 118 -0.88 -3.27 -10.53
CA ALA A 118 -2.21 -2.73 -10.76
C ALA A 118 -2.65 -2.85 -12.23
N LYS A 119 -3.97 -2.82 -12.45
CA LYS A 119 -4.57 -2.72 -13.78
C LYS A 119 -4.03 -1.49 -14.51
N VAL A 120 -3.98 -1.57 -15.85
CA VAL A 120 -3.41 -0.53 -16.74
C VAL A 120 -3.93 0.87 -16.40
N ALA A 121 -5.26 1.05 -16.28
CA ALA A 121 -5.85 2.36 -15.98
C ALA A 121 -5.32 3.02 -14.69
N MET A 122 -5.06 2.22 -13.64
CA MET A 122 -4.51 2.73 -12.37
C MET A 122 -3.01 3.06 -12.50
N ARG A 123 -2.27 2.30 -13.32
CA ARG A 123 -0.86 2.59 -13.62
C ARG A 123 -0.72 3.89 -14.40
N ASP A 124 -1.56 4.07 -15.42
CA ASP A 124 -1.56 5.28 -16.25
C ASP A 124 -1.92 6.51 -15.41
N ALA A 125 -2.98 6.43 -14.61
CA ALA A 125 -3.37 7.50 -13.69
C ALA A 125 -2.24 7.88 -12.70
N LEU A 126 -1.49 6.91 -12.18
CA LEU A 126 -0.33 7.18 -11.34
C LEU A 126 0.80 7.85 -12.11
N ASN A 127 1.11 7.37 -13.30
CA ASN A 127 2.18 7.94 -14.12
C ASN A 127 1.86 9.39 -14.51
N ASP A 128 0.62 9.68 -14.90
CA ASP A 128 0.17 11.05 -15.21
C ASP A 128 0.30 11.96 -13.99
N LEU A 129 -0.09 11.46 -12.81
CA LEU A 129 0.01 12.20 -11.57
C LEU A 129 1.46 12.51 -11.19
N LEU A 130 2.36 11.54 -11.32
CA LEU A 130 3.77 11.72 -11.01
C LEU A 130 4.47 12.61 -12.04
N TRP A 131 4.06 12.51 -13.31
CA TRP A 131 4.55 13.37 -14.38
C TRP A 131 4.24 14.85 -14.12
N GLN A 132 3.02 15.16 -13.70
CA GLN A 132 2.62 16.52 -13.32
C GLN A 132 3.39 17.05 -12.11
N ASN A 133 3.82 16.16 -11.22
CA ASN A 133 4.45 16.54 -9.95
C ASN A 133 5.99 16.59 -9.98
N ARG A 134 6.66 16.14 -11.06
CA ARG A 134 8.13 16.09 -11.28
C ARG A 134 8.99 16.21 -10.01
N ARG A 135 8.81 15.28 -9.05
CA ARG A 135 9.60 15.27 -7.81
C ARG A 135 10.84 14.41 -7.97
N SER A 136 12.00 14.95 -7.64
CA SER A 136 13.32 14.29 -7.77
C SER A 136 13.58 13.14 -6.79
N ASN A 137 12.63 12.80 -5.92
CA ASN A 137 12.83 11.85 -4.80
C ASN A 137 11.77 10.73 -4.74
N ILE A 138 11.12 10.44 -5.88
CA ILE A 138 10.15 9.34 -6.02
C ILE A 138 10.65 8.38 -7.09
N ASP A 139 10.85 7.13 -6.71
CA ASP A 139 11.16 6.03 -7.61
C ASP A 139 9.94 5.13 -7.78
N ILE A 140 9.69 4.64 -9.00
CA ILE A 140 8.59 3.72 -9.30
C ILE A 140 9.17 2.34 -9.54
N MET A 141 8.58 1.32 -8.91
CA MET A 141 8.97 -0.08 -9.11
C MET A 141 7.77 -0.92 -9.53
N TYR A 142 7.90 -1.68 -10.61
CA TYR A 142 6.87 -2.61 -11.06
C TYR A 142 7.28 -4.05 -10.72
N PRO A 143 6.55 -4.77 -9.85
CA PRO A 143 6.76 -6.20 -9.64
C PRO A 143 6.47 -6.99 -10.92
N ALA A 144 7.04 -8.20 -11.01
CA ALA A 144 6.89 -9.07 -12.17
C ALA A 144 5.42 -9.45 -12.47
N TYR A 145 4.60 -9.61 -11.44
CA TYR A 145 3.16 -9.85 -11.61
C TYR A 145 2.38 -8.54 -11.69
N GLN A 146 1.55 -8.42 -12.71
CA GLN A 146 0.58 -7.33 -12.92
C GLN A 146 -0.80 -7.93 -13.26
N PRO A 147 -1.88 -7.49 -12.60
CA PRO A 147 -3.24 -7.97 -12.82
C PRO A 147 -4.00 -7.23 -13.93
#